data_AF-A0A425DML2-F1
#
_entry.id   AF-A0A425DML2-F1
#
_cell.length_a   1.000
_cell.length_b   1.000
_cell.length_c   1.000
_cell.angle_alpha   90.00
_cell.angle_beta   90.00
_cell.angle_gamma   90.00
#
_symmetry.space_group_name_H-M   'P 1'
#
loop_
_entity.id
_entity.type
_entity.pdbx_description
1 polymer ?
#
loop_
_entity_poly.entity_id
_entity_poly.type
_entity_poly.pdbx_seq_one_letter_code
_entity_poly.pdbx_strand_id
1 'polypeptide(L)'
;MWSFVEPGEDGTVPSEFQYWSQEHIKDCILQLRMYEICIHDVFGFDGIDIDDETGNMKGTHQDWLTHHGPVVVNYLQALRDGLDAIQRPDEPRYLLTWDEFPHSWDPPDPTNELYTGCISFHKDYDGWHRCYEPRISALVDMVNVMFYNMDSGDWVYELVLKETLPVKAAAVIPKNKIVVGACSGQGCVSEQPIGQEVYNAGNGSAFYRGTMLWSATIDILLENSSSISRMGRAGNYGVKMPFRGKFT
;
A
#
# COMPACT_ATOMS: atom_id res chain seq x y z
N MET A 1 1.61 9.11 -1.08
CA MET A 1 2.93 8.49 -0.94
C MET A 1 3.69 8.81 -2.23
N TRP A 2 4.96 9.19 -2.14
CA TRP A 2 5.80 9.36 -3.34
C TRP A 2 6.54 8.04 -3.58
N SER A 3 6.53 7.59 -4.82
CA SER A 3 7.03 6.28 -5.22
C SER A 3 7.50 6.33 -6.69
N PHE A 4 8.48 5.54 -7.16
CA PHE A 4 9.36 4.64 -6.39
C PHE A 4 10.75 5.23 -6.21
N VAL A 5 11.49 4.67 -5.24
CA VAL A 5 12.94 4.74 -5.18
C VAL A 5 13.46 3.31 -5.37
N GLU A 6 13.97 3.02 -6.55
CA GLU A 6 14.52 1.70 -6.90
C GLU A 6 16.05 1.72 -6.77
N PRO A 7 16.68 0.75 -6.06
CA PRO A 7 18.13 0.65 -6.04
C PRO A 7 18.70 0.43 -7.45
N GLY A 8 19.80 1.11 -7.76
CA GLY A 8 20.59 0.82 -8.96
C GLY A 8 21.22 -0.57 -8.91
N GLU A 9 21.73 -1.04 -10.05
CA GLU A 9 22.38 -2.36 -10.17
C GLU A 9 23.58 -2.56 -9.22
N ASP A 10 24.20 -1.46 -8.78
CA ASP A 10 25.30 -1.44 -7.81
C ASP A 10 24.83 -1.37 -6.34
N GLY A 11 23.53 -1.42 -6.10
CA GLY A 11 22.90 -1.30 -4.79
C GLY A 11 22.82 0.14 -4.26
N THR A 12 23.22 1.14 -5.07
CA THR A 12 23.03 2.55 -4.67
C THR A 12 21.55 2.90 -4.70
N VAL A 13 21.07 3.61 -3.69
CA VAL A 13 19.71 4.13 -3.66
C VAL A 13 19.74 5.53 -4.27
N PRO A 14 19.19 5.75 -5.48
CA PRO A 14 19.19 7.06 -6.10
C PRO A 14 18.35 8.03 -5.27
N SER A 15 18.88 9.21 -5.04
CA SER A 15 18.14 10.31 -4.41
C SER A 15 17.26 11.05 -5.43
N GLU A 16 16.76 10.37 -6.47
CA GLU A 16 16.01 10.90 -7.61
C GLU A 16 14.72 10.09 -7.82
N PHE A 17 13.56 10.76 -7.77
CA PHE A 17 12.28 10.10 -8.09
C PHE A 17 12.09 10.06 -9.61
N GLN A 18 11.57 8.94 -10.11
CA GLN A 18 11.49 8.59 -11.54
C GLN A 18 10.80 9.65 -12.45
N TYR A 19 10.01 10.56 -11.89
CA TYR A 19 9.18 11.51 -12.66
C TYR A 19 9.20 12.96 -12.19
N TRP A 20 10.01 13.32 -11.18
CA TRP A 20 9.91 14.62 -10.52
C TRP A 20 11.27 15.29 -10.35
N SER A 21 11.31 16.62 -10.55
CA SER A 21 12.50 17.40 -10.20
C SER A 21 12.60 17.53 -8.68
N GLN A 22 13.81 17.40 -8.15
CA GLN A 22 14.00 17.39 -6.70
C GLN A 22 13.73 18.74 -6.04
N GLU A 23 14.04 19.84 -6.70
CA GLU A 23 13.71 21.17 -6.19
C GLU A 23 12.19 21.35 -6.02
N HIS A 24 11.38 20.87 -6.98
CA HIS A 24 9.93 20.96 -6.87
C HIS A 24 9.35 20.03 -5.80
N ILE A 25 9.91 18.84 -5.59
CA ILE A 25 9.45 17.95 -4.50
C ILE A 25 9.67 18.61 -3.14
N LYS A 26 10.84 19.24 -2.94
CA LYS A 26 11.14 19.97 -1.70
C LYS A 26 10.14 21.09 -1.45
N ASP A 27 9.90 21.93 -2.44
CA ASP A 27 8.97 23.05 -2.32
C ASP A 27 7.55 22.58 -2.04
N CYS A 28 7.09 21.53 -2.73
CA CYS A 28 5.79 20.91 -2.48
C CYS A 28 5.67 20.34 -1.07
N ILE A 29 6.69 19.63 -0.57
CA ILE A 29 6.67 19.09 0.79
C ILE A 29 6.62 20.22 1.82
N LEU A 30 7.42 21.27 1.64
CA LEU A 30 7.42 22.43 2.54
C LEU A 30 6.07 23.15 2.56
N GLN A 31 5.39 23.25 1.42
CA GLN A 31 4.03 23.81 1.32
C GLN A 31 2.99 22.92 2.00
N LEU A 32 3.06 21.60 1.81
CA LEU A 32 2.15 20.64 2.45
C LEU A 32 2.35 20.55 3.97
N ARG A 33 3.57 20.79 4.46
CA ARG A 33 3.93 20.69 5.88
C ARG A 33 3.73 21.96 6.70
N MET A 34 3.42 23.10 6.09
CA MET A 34 3.24 24.41 6.76
C MET A 34 4.06 24.56 8.07
N TYR A 35 5.39 24.68 7.89
CA TYR A 35 6.43 24.95 8.91
C TYR A 35 6.73 23.85 9.94
N GLU A 36 7.81 23.08 9.71
CA GLU A 36 9.11 23.01 10.43
C GLU A 36 9.81 21.67 10.07
N ILE A 37 11.09 21.76 9.70
CA ILE A 37 11.95 20.75 9.03
C ILE A 37 12.46 19.77 10.10
N CYS A 38 12.47 18.44 9.93
CA CYS A 38 13.50 17.70 9.18
C CYS A 38 13.18 16.19 8.98
N ILE A 39 13.69 15.60 7.87
CA ILE A 39 14.25 14.22 7.85
C ILE A 39 15.80 14.23 7.80
N HIS A 40 16.37 15.46 7.76
CA HIS A 40 17.77 15.87 7.62
C HIS A 40 18.39 15.44 6.28
N ASP A 41 18.43 16.22 5.18
CA ASP A 41 18.26 17.66 4.98
C ASP A 41 17.75 17.98 3.55
N VAL A 42 17.10 17.00 2.90
CA VAL A 42 16.74 17.13 1.49
C VAL A 42 15.23 17.21 1.31
N PHE A 43 14.43 16.25 1.78
CA PHE A 43 12.99 16.21 1.42
C PHE A 43 12.01 16.34 2.59
N GLY A 44 12.30 15.82 3.79
CA GLY A 44 11.32 15.82 4.88
C GLY A 44 10.16 14.85 4.62
N PHE A 45 10.38 13.54 4.59
CA PHE A 45 9.30 12.54 4.55
C PHE A 45 8.75 12.23 5.96
N ASP A 46 7.56 11.63 6.06
CA ASP A 46 6.93 11.25 7.34
C ASP A 46 7.04 9.75 7.62
N GLY A 47 7.74 9.00 6.76
CA GLY A 47 7.81 7.55 6.84
C GLY A 47 8.29 6.91 5.56
N ILE A 48 8.27 5.57 5.56
CA ILE A 48 8.62 4.70 4.45
C ILE A 48 7.42 3.80 4.16
N ASP A 49 7.08 3.69 2.88
CA ASP A 49 6.13 2.72 2.38
C ASP A 49 6.88 1.62 1.65
N ILE A 50 6.49 0.37 1.87
CA ILE A 50 7.11 -0.79 1.26
C ILE A 50 6.10 -1.41 0.31
N ASP A 51 6.34 -1.18 -0.97
CA ASP A 51 5.60 -1.76 -2.09
C ASP A 51 6.45 -2.85 -2.76
N ASP A 52 6.71 -3.89 -1.97
CA ASP A 52 7.39 -5.10 -2.40
C ASP A 52 6.36 -6.02 -3.06
N GLU A 53 6.27 -5.97 -4.39
CA GLU A 53 5.34 -6.81 -5.15
C GLU A 53 5.81 -8.27 -5.31
N THR A 54 6.88 -8.70 -4.64
CA THR A 54 7.34 -10.10 -4.76
C THR A 54 6.34 -11.05 -4.10
N GLY A 55 5.95 -12.13 -4.78
CA GLY A 55 5.08 -13.17 -4.21
C GLY A 55 5.49 -14.58 -4.61
N ASN A 56 4.54 -15.42 -4.99
CA ASN A 56 4.74 -16.84 -5.32
C ASN A 56 5.41 -17.06 -6.68
N MET A 57 6.36 -16.19 -7.05
CA MET A 57 7.18 -16.29 -8.25
C MET A 57 8.07 -17.54 -8.30
N LYS A 58 8.68 -17.82 -9.44
CA LYS A 58 9.62 -18.95 -9.58
C LYS A 58 10.78 -18.88 -8.59
N GLY A 59 11.27 -17.67 -8.29
CA GLY A 59 12.36 -17.43 -7.33
C GLY A 59 12.03 -17.84 -5.90
N THR A 60 10.75 -17.86 -5.51
CA THR A 60 10.28 -18.27 -4.19
C THR A 60 9.86 -19.73 -4.13
N HIS A 61 10.14 -20.52 -5.16
CA HIS A 61 9.62 -21.88 -5.30
C HIS A 61 8.08 -21.95 -5.21
N GLN A 62 7.39 -20.87 -5.60
CA GLN A 62 5.93 -20.72 -5.46
C GLN A 62 5.43 -20.78 -4.01
N ASP A 63 6.32 -20.53 -3.04
CA ASP A 63 6.02 -20.46 -1.62
C ASP A 63 6.73 -19.24 -1.03
N TRP A 64 6.13 -18.07 -1.26
CA TRP A 64 6.64 -16.81 -0.74
C TRP A 64 6.76 -16.82 0.78
N LEU A 65 5.76 -17.39 1.47
CA LEU A 65 5.68 -17.35 2.92
C LEU A 65 6.85 -18.09 3.57
N THR A 66 7.30 -19.19 2.98
CA THR A 66 8.46 -19.93 3.48
C THR A 66 9.79 -19.29 3.07
N HIS A 67 9.89 -18.76 1.84
CA HIS A 67 11.18 -18.37 1.27
C HIS A 67 11.52 -16.87 1.40
N HIS A 68 10.54 -15.98 1.20
CA HIS A 68 10.76 -14.52 1.22
C HIS A 68 10.13 -13.84 2.45
N GLY A 69 9.00 -14.32 2.96
CA GLY A 69 8.32 -13.77 4.14
C GLY A 69 9.25 -13.53 5.35
N PRO A 70 10.15 -14.47 5.73
CA PRO A 70 11.09 -14.24 6.81
C PRO A 70 12.11 -13.13 6.53
N VAL A 71 12.53 -12.96 5.27
CA VAL A 71 13.46 -11.89 4.86
C VAL A 71 12.76 -10.54 4.97
N VAL A 72 11.50 -10.46 4.53
CA VAL A 72 10.64 -9.27 4.67
C VAL A 72 10.49 -8.85 6.13
N VAL A 73 10.16 -9.79 7.01
CA VAL A 73 10.06 -9.52 8.45
C VAL A 73 11.37 -8.97 9.00
N ASN A 74 12.52 -9.52 8.59
CA ASN A 74 13.82 -9.07 9.06
C ASN A 74 14.14 -7.64 8.63
N TYR A 75 13.93 -7.28 7.36
CA TYR A 75 14.22 -5.91 6.92
C TYR A 75 13.19 -4.91 7.47
N LEU A 76 11.91 -5.28 7.61
CA LEU A 76 10.89 -4.42 8.22
C LEU A 76 11.21 -4.13 9.69
N GLN A 77 11.72 -5.13 10.43
CA GLN A 77 12.18 -4.93 11.80
C GLN A 77 13.36 -3.95 11.83
N ALA A 78 14.36 -4.13 10.96
CA ALA A 78 15.50 -3.22 10.88
C ALA A 78 15.09 -1.78 10.51
N LEU A 79 14.14 -1.62 9.58
CA LEU A 79 13.57 -0.33 9.22
C LEU A 79 12.82 0.30 10.40
N ARG A 80 12.00 -0.47 11.11
CA ARG A 80 11.26 0.02 12.28
C ARG A 80 12.21 0.50 13.39
N ASP A 81 13.24 -0.29 13.69
CA ASP A 81 14.25 0.05 14.69
C ASP A 81 15.04 1.30 14.27
N GLY A 82 15.42 1.39 13.00
CA GLY A 82 16.11 2.55 12.44
C GLY A 82 15.27 3.83 12.51
N LEU A 83 14.00 3.75 12.09
CA LEU A 83 13.05 4.86 12.15
C LEU A 83 12.76 5.31 13.60
N ASP A 84 12.68 4.37 14.54
CA ASP A 84 12.52 4.70 15.97
C ASP A 84 13.80 5.33 16.57
N ALA A 85 14.98 4.86 16.17
CA ALA A 85 16.26 5.39 16.65
C ALA A 85 16.54 6.83 16.18
N ILE A 86 16.06 7.22 14.99
CA ILE A 86 16.25 8.57 14.45
C ILE A 86 15.11 9.54 14.83
N GLN A 87 14.04 9.05 15.47
CA GLN A 87 12.90 9.89 15.86
C GLN A 87 13.34 10.96 16.87
N ARG A 88 12.99 12.22 16.57
CA ARG A 88 13.21 13.33 17.50
C ARG A 88 12.07 13.42 18.54
N PRO A 89 12.34 13.84 19.79
CA PRO A 89 11.33 13.89 20.85
C PRO A 89 10.08 14.74 20.54
N ASP A 90 10.21 15.73 19.66
CA ASP A 90 9.17 16.68 19.26
C ASP A 90 8.59 16.39 17.86
N GLU A 91 8.99 15.29 17.23
CA GLU A 91 8.47 14.82 15.96
C GLU A 91 7.49 13.65 16.15
N PRO A 92 6.40 13.58 15.36
CA PRO A 92 5.61 12.38 15.26
C PRO A 92 6.49 11.19 14.88
N ARG A 93 6.09 9.98 15.30
CA ARG A 93 6.78 8.76 14.93
C ARG A 93 6.72 8.58 13.41
N TYR A 94 7.89 8.36 12.79
CA TYR A 94 7.95 8.04 11.37
C TYR A 94 7.16 6.77 11.06
N LEU A 95 6.33 6.84 10.03
CA LEU A 95 5.47 5.74 9.61
C LEU A 95 6.27 4.67 8.87
N LEU A 96 5.89 3.42 9.08
CA LEU A 96 6.28 2.31 8.22
C LEU A 96 5.02 1.64 7.69
N THR A 97 4.84 1.60 6.38
CA THR A 97 3.65 1.01 5.75
C THR A 97 4.02 -0.10 4.77
N TRP A 98 3.04 -0.94 4.46
CA TRP A 98 3.21 -2.14 3.63
C TRP A 98 2.05 -2.28 2.66
N ASP A 99 2.36 -2.40 1.37
CA ASP A 99 1.38 -2.69 0.33
C ASP A 99 1.20 -4.20 0.21
N GLU A 100 -0.06 -4.63 0.19
CA GLU A 100 -0.44 -6.03 0.20
C GLU A 100 -1.54 -6.34 -0.81
N PHE A 101 -1.49 -7.56 -1.36
CA PHE A 101 -2.51 -8.02 -2.30
C PHE A 101 -3.83 -8.35 -1.59
N PRO A 102 -4.97 -8.14 -2.26
CA PRO A 102 -6.30 -8.28 -1.66
C PRO A 102 -6.67 -9.72 -1.27
N HIS A 103 -6.08 -10.71 -1.95
CA HIS A 103 -6.32 -12.13 -1.71
C HIS A 103 -5.33 -12.75 -0.70
N SER A 104 -4.40 -11.98 -0.12
CA SER A 104 -3.32 -12.54 0.71
C SER A 104 -3.80 -13.23 1.99
N TRP A 105 -5.05 -13.00 2.39
CA TRP A 105 -5.69 -13.63 3.55
C TRP A 105 -6.65 -14.77 3.18
N ASP A 106 -6.84 -15.05 1.89
CA ASP A 106 -7.68 -16.16 1.47
C ASP A 106 -6.94 -17.50 1.59
N PRO A 107 -7.50 -18.51 2.28
CA PRO A 107 -6.82 -19.78 2.49
C PRO A 107 -6.41 -20.44 1.17
N PRO A 108 -5.27 -21.16 1.15
CA PRO A 108 -4.87 -21.95 0.00
C PRO A 108 -5.92 -23.01 -0.35
N ASP A 109 -6.34 -23.05 -1.62
CA ASP A 109 -7.14 -24.12 -2.18
C ASP A 109 -6.54 -24.57 -3.53
N PRO A 110 -5.55 -25.48 -3.51
CA PRO A 110 -4.89 -25.92 -4.75
C PRO A 110 -5.81 -26.74 -5.66
N THR A 111 -7.02 -27.10 -5.21
CA THR A 111 -7.97 -27.89 -5.98
C THR A 111 -8.97 -27.03 -6.77
N ASN A 112 -9.04 -25.74 -6.46
CA ASN A 112 -9.93 -24.79 -7.14
C ASN A 112 -9.23 -24.18 -8.35
N GLU A 113 -9.59 -24.65 -9.54
CA GLU A 113 -9.02 -24.18 -10.82
C GLU A 113 -9.36 -22.72 -11.16
N LEU A 114 -10.34 -22.11 -10.49
CA LEU A 114 -10.77 -20.73 -10.73
C LEU A 114 -10.17 -19.73 -9.73
N TYR A 115 -9.87 -20.18 -8.51
CA TYR A 115 -9.36 -19.33 -7.44
C TYR A 115 -8.66 -20.16 -6.37
N THR A 116 -7.33 -20.20 -6.41
CA THR A 116 -6.53 -21.00 -5.47
C THR A 116 -6.25 -20.27 -4.14
N GLY A 117 -6.86 -19.09 -3.94
CA GLY A 117 -6.60 -18.23 -2.78
C GLY A 117 -5.20 -17.60 -2.84
N CYS A 118 -4.56 -17.47 -1.67
CA CYS A 118 -3.28 -16.78 -1.55
C CYS A 118 -2.07 -17.49 -2.19
N ILE A 119 -2.26 -18.71 -2.72
CA ILE A 119 -1.23 -19.48 -3.41
C ILE A 119 -1.34 -19.40 -4.95
N SER A 120 -2.10 -18.43 -5.48
CA SER A 120 -2.17 -18.23 -6.92
C SER A 120 -0.79 -17.96 -7.52
N PHE A 121 -0.58 -18.46 -8.73
CA PHE A 121 0.66 -18.30 -9.49
C PHE A 121 0.37 -18.42 -10.98
N HIS A 122 0.80 -17.42 -11.75
CA HIS A 122 0.72 -17.42 -13.21
C HIS A 122 2.11 -17.56 -13.79
N LYS A 123 2.30 -18.53 -14.68
CA LYS A 123 3.63 -18.85 -15.25
C LYS A 123 4.23 -17.71 -16.08
N ASP A 124 3.36 -16.85 -16.61
CA ASP A 124 3.69 -15.78 -17.56
C ASP A 124 3.71 -14.37 -16.92
N TYR A 125 3.15 -14.22 -15.71
CA TYR A 125 3.19 -12.99 -14.91
C TYR A 125 3.62 -13.32 -13.48
N ASP A 126 4.83 -12.90 -13.14
CA ASP A 126 5.60 -13.43 -12.02
C ASP A 126 5.16 -12.84 -10.67
N GLY A 127 4.29 -13.54 -9.94
CA GLY A 127 4.25 -13.44 -8.47
C GLY A 127 3.40 -12.37 -7.81
N TRP A 128 2.37 -11.78 -8.44
CA TRP A 128 1.44 -10.83 -7.77
C TRP A 128 0.45 -11.47 -6.77
N HIS A 129 0.84 -12.58 -6.17
CA HIS A 129 0.00 -13.31 -5.23
C HIS A 129 0.88 -13.97 -4.17
N ARG A 130 0.49 -13.85 -2.90
CA ARG A 130 1.19 -14.46 -1.76
C ARG A 130 0.25 -14.65 -0.58
N CYS A 131 0.60 -15.56 0.33
CA CYS A 131 -0.05 -15.65 1.63
C CYS A 131 0.57 -14.65 2.60
N TYR A 132 -0.29 -13.93 3.33
CA TYR A 132 0.14 -12.88 4.26
C TYR A 132 1.00 -13.45 5.40
N GLU A 133 2.13 -12.81 5.70
CA GLU A 133 2.99 -13.10 6.85
C GLU A 133 2.52 -12.29 8.07
N PRO A 134 1.85 -12.92 9.07
CA PRO A 134 1.18 -12.18 10.14
C PRO A 134 2.11 -11.31 10.99
N ARG A 135 3.42 -11.67 11.07
CA ARG A 135 4.41 -10.89 11.82
C ARG A 135 4.59 -9.47 11.27
N ILE A 136 4.29 -9.22 10.00
CA ILE A 136 4.33 -7.88 9.39
C ILE A 136 3.42 -6.90 10.15
N SER A 137 2.23 -7.35 10.58
CA SER A 137 1.23 -6.51 11.27
C SER A 137 1.75 -5.81 12.52
N ALA A 138 2.73 -6.40 13.20
CA ALA A 138 3.34 -5.85 14.41
C ALA A 138 4.38 -4.75 14.11
N LEU A 139 4.98 -4.78 12.91
CA LEU A 139 6.08 -3.91 12.50
C LEU A 139 5.58 -2.63 11.82
N VAL A 140 4.47 -2.73 11.10
CA VAL A 140 3.94 -1.64 10.27
C VAL A 140 2.82 -0.88 10.96
N ASP A 141 2.71 0.41 10.66
CA ASP A 141 1.67 1.30 11.13
C ASP A 141 0.37 1.14 10.32
N MET A 142 0.49 0.76 9.03
CA MET A 142 -0.62 0.55 8.10
C MET A 142 -0.32 -0.58 7.12
N VAL A 143 -1.37 -1.28 6.68
CA VAL A 143 -1.34 -2.22 5.55
C VAL A 143 -2.25 -1.65 4.47
N ASN A 144 -1.67 -1.26 3.34
CA ASN A 144 -2.40 -0.74 2.19
C ASN A 144 -2.76 -1.90 1.27
N VAL A 145 -4.03 -2.25 1.25
CA VAL A 145 -4.51 -3.33 0.38
C VAL A 145 -4.65 -2.79 -1.02
N MET A 146 -3.83 -3.26 -1.96
CA MET A 146 -3.90 -2.92 -3.38
C MET A 146 -5.13 -3.57 -4.01
N PHE A 147 -6.33 -3.11 -3.63
CA PHE A 147 -7.59 -3.73 -3.99
C PHE A 147 -8.05 -3.35 -5.41
N TYR A 148 -7.19 -3.70 -6.36
CA TYR A 148 -7.24 -3.51 -7.80
C TYR A 148 -6.25 -4.51 -8.44
N ASN A 149 -6.16 -4.57 -9.77
CA ASN A 149 -5.29 -5.51 -10.50
C ASN A 149 -5.45 -6.98 -10.09
N MET A 150 -6.67 -7.36 -9.66
CA MET A 150 -6.96 -8.74 -9.32
C MET A 150 -7.19 -9.53 -10.58
N ASP A 151 -6.42 -10.60 -10.78
CA ASP A 151 -6.57 -11.53 -11.90
C ASP A 151 -7.76 -12.48 -11.66
N SER A 152 -8.96 -11.92 -11.52
CA SER A 152 -10.18 -12.65 -11.20
C SER A 152 -11.43 -11.83 -11.54
N GLY A 153 -12.55 -12.52 -11.82
CA GLY A 153 -13.81 -11.86 -12.16
C GLY A 153 -14.45 -11.08 -11.01
N ASP A 154 -15.50 -10.29 -11.31
CA ASP A 154 -16.26 -9.42 -10.38
C ASP A 154 -16.61 -10.08 -9.04
N TRP A 155 -16.88 -11.38 -9.04
CA TRP A 155 -17.23 -12.14 -7.83
C TRP A 155 -16.10 -12.17 -6.78
N VAL A 156 -14.83 -12.01 -7.18
CA VAL A 156 -13.71 -11.91 -6.24
C VAL A 156 -13.67 -10.54 -5.56
N TYR A 157 -14.05 -9.46 -6.24
CA TYR A 157 -14.24 -8.16 -5.58
C TYR A 157 -15.32 -8.25 -4.50
N GLU A 158 -16.40 -8.97 -4.77
CA GLU A 158 -17.45 -9.22 -3.77
C GLU A 158 -16.94 -10.07 -2.59
N LEU A 159 -16.21 -11.14 -2.87
CA LEU A 159 -15.58 -12.00 -1.84
C LEU A 159 -14.67 -11.17 -0.92
N VAL A 160 -13.81 -10.34 -1.50
CA VAL A 160 -12.85 -9.53 -0.73
C VAL A 160 -13.55 -8.54 0.19
N LEU A 161 -14.59 -7.86 -0.32
CA LEU A 161 -15.36 -6.89 0.47
C LEU A 161 -16.23 -7.53 1.56
N LYS A 162 -16.82 -8.70 1.30
CA LYS A 162 -17.78 -9.32 2.22
C LYS A 162 -17.14 -10.28 3.21
N GLU A 163 -16.00 -10.87 2.86
CA GLU A 163 -15.37 -11.93 3.63
C GLU A 163 -13.88 -11.66 3.91
N THR A 164 -13.07 -11.46 2.88
CA THR A 164 -11.60 -11.42 3.05
C THR A 164 -11.17 -10.28 3.96
N LEU A 165 -11.52 -9.02 3.65
CA LEU A 165 -11.15 -7.89 4.51
C LEU A 165 -11.87 -7.89 5.88
N PRO A 166 -13.20 -8.02 5.97
CA PRO A 166 -13.90 -7.85 7.25
C PRO A 166 -13.72 -9.02 8.22
N VAL A 167 -13.38 -10.21 7.74
CA VAL A 167 -13.25 -11.44 8.54
C VAL A 167 -11.80 -11.95 8.55
N LYS A 168 -11.23 -12.28 7.39
CA LYS A 168 -9.94 -12.99 7.31
C LYS A 168 -8.75 -12.08 7.63
N ALA A 169 -8.64 -10.94 6.95
CA ALA A 169 -7.62 -9.93 7.23
C ALA A 169 -7.78 -9.35 8.63
N ALA A 170 -9.02 -9.02 9.01
CA ALA A 170 -9.32 -8.47 10.33
C ALA A 170 -9.03 -9.43 11.51
N ALA A 171 -8.87 -10.74 11.26
CA ALA A 171 -8.45 -11.70 12.28
C ALA A 171 -6.97 -11.57 12.66
N VAL A 172 -6.15 -10.97 11.79
CA VAL A 172 -4.69 -10.86 11.99
C VAL A 172 -4.19 -9.41 11.98
N ILE A 173 -4.92 -8.49 11.34
CA ILE A 173 -4.61 -7.06 11.28
C ILE A 173 -5.79 -6.27 11.89
N PRO A 174 -5.55 -5.37 12.85
CA PRO A 174 -6.59 -4.46 13.33
C PRO A 174 -7.20 -3.66 12.18
N LYS A 175 -8.53 -3.56 12.12
CA LYS A 175 -9.24 -2.86 11.03
C LYS A 175 -8.78 -1.40 10.83
N ASN A 176 -8.39 -0.73 11.91
CA ASN A 176 -7.86 0.65 11.88
C ASN A 176 -6.40 0.77 11.39
N LYS A 177 -5.77 -0.34 10.97
CA LYS A 177 -4.50 -0.37 10.21
C LYS A 177 -4.71 -0.64 8.73
N ILE A 178 -5.88 -1.14 8.32
CA ILE A 178 -6.17 -1.48 6.93
C ILE A 178 -6.51 -0.20 6.15
N VAL A 179 -5.86 0.00 5.02
CA VAL A 179 -6.18 1.05 4.05
C VAL A 179 -6.63 0.38 2.77
N VAL A 180 -7.80 0.75 2.24
CA VAL A 180 -8.35 0.10 1.04
C VAL A 180 -7.86 0.86 -0.19
N GLY A 181 -7.14 0.20 -1.09
CA GLY A 181 -6.65 0.79 -2.33
C GLY A 181 -7.75 0.90 -3.38
N ALA A 182 -7.67 1.92 -4.22
CA ALA A 182 -8.46 2.08 -5.43
C ALA A 182 -7.52 2.39 -6.58
N CYS A 183 -7.92 2.06 -7.81
CA CYS A 183 -7.11 2.35 -8.98
C CYS A 183 -7.83 3.28 -9.97
N SER A 184 -7.08 4.21 -10.58
CA SER A 184 -7.56 5.23 -11.51
C SER A 184 -7.35 4.81 -12.96
N GLY A 185 -8.43 4.43 -13.64
CA GLY A 185 -8.53 4.31 -15.11
C GLY A 185 -7.32 3.62 -15.75
N GLN A 186 -6.58 4.36 -16.59
CA GLN A 186 -5.40 3.88 -17.31
C GLN A 186 -4.23 3.38 -16.44
N GLY A 187 -4.25 3.60 -15.11
CA GLY A 187 -3.24 3.08 -14.19
C GLY A 187 -3.49 1.63 -13.79
N CYS A 188 -4.66 1.07 -14.13
CA CYS A 188 -5.07 -0.28 -13.75
C CYS A 188 -4.69 -1.27 -14.85
N VAL A 189 -4.09 -2.39 -14.44
CA VAL A 189 -3.67 -3.46 -15.35
C VAL A 189 -4.83 -4.41 -15.65
N SER A 190 -5.79 -4.53 -14.73
CA SER A 190 -6.97 -5.39 -14.88
C SER A 190 -8.26 -4.57 -14.79
N GLU A 191 -9.32 -5.05 -15.45
CA GLU A 191 -10.66 -4.48 -15.29
C GLU A 191 -11.14 -4.61 -13.84
N GLN A 192 -11.93 -3.63 -13.40
CA GLN A 192 -12.58 -3.62 -12.09
C GLN A 192 -14.06 -3.28 -12.25
N PRO A 193 -14.93 -3.72 -11.34
CA PRO A 193 -16.35 -3.37 -11.37
C PRO A 193 -16.58 -1.86 -11.45
N ILE A 194 -17.62 -1.44 -12.17
CA ILE A 194 -17.95 -0.03 -12.31
C ILE A 194 -18.24 0.58 -10.92
N GLY A 195 -17.50 1.64 -10.60
CA GLY A 195 -17.65 2.37 -9.33
C GLY A 195 -16.91 1.74 -8.15
N GLN A 196 -16.04 0.76 -8.39
CA GLN A 196 -15.27 0.11 -7.33
C GLN A 196 -14.49 1.10 -6.46
N GLU A 197 -13.95 2.18 -7.05
CA GLU A 197 -13.23 3.22 -6.30
C GLU A 197 -14.11 3.94 -5.27
N VAL A 198 -15.40 4.13 -5.57
CA VAL A 198 -16.37 4.74 -4.64
C VAL A 198 -16.70 3.78 -3.49
N TYR A 199 -16.87 2.49 -3.78
CA TYR A 199 -17.07 1.48 -2.74
C TYR A 199 -15.85 1.36 -1.82
N ASN A 200 -14.64 1.39 -2.40
CA ASN A 200 -13.40 1.35 -1.65
C ASN A 200 -13.22 2.59 -0.77
N ALA A 201 -13.59 3.78 -1.27
CA ALA A 201 -13.61 5.02 -0.49
C ALA A 201 -14.64 5.00 0.65
N GLY A 202 -15.87 4.56 0.37
CA GLY A 202 -16.94 4.45 1.37
C GLY A 202 -16.59 3.46 2.47
N ASN A 203 -16.15 2.25 2.11
CA ASN A 203 -15.77 1.23 3.08
C ASN A 203 -14.50 1.60 3.84
N GLY A 204 -13.49 2.11 3.15
CA GLY A 204 -12.23 2.56 3.75
C GLY A 204 -12.46 3.62 4.83
N SER A 205 -13.35 4.58 4.56
CA SER A 205 -13.71 5.64 5.53
C SER A 205 -14.63 5.18 6.66
N ALA A 206 -15.56 4.26 6.39
CA ALA A 206 -16.56 3.82 7.38
C ALA A 206 -16.05 2.72 8.31
N PHE A 207 -15.23 1.79 7.81
CA PHE A 207 -14.90 0.55 8.52
C PHE A 207 -13.39 0.35 8.77
N TYR A 208 -12.55 1.07 8.03
CA TYR A 208 -11.10 0.88 8.05
C TYR A 208 -10.38 2.21 8.32
N ARG A 209 -9.06 2.28 8.09
CA ARG A 209 -8.25 3.46 8.36
C ARG A 209 -8.44 4.58 7.32
N GLY A 210 -8.79 4.18 6.09
CA GLY A 210 -8.97 5.10 4.98
C GLY A 210 -8.80 4.39 3.65
N THR A 211 -8.50 5.19 2.62
CA THR A 211 -8.44 4.72 1.24
C THR A 211 -7.24 5.34 0.51
N MET A 212 -6.55 4.53 -0.29
CA MET A 212 -5.40 4.92 -1.12
C MET A 212 -5.79 4.91 -2.61
N LEU A 213 -5.08 5.65 -3.46
CA LEU A 213 -5.33 5.71 -4.90
C LEU A 213 -4.04 5.45 -5.69
N TRP A 214 -4.11 4.51 -6.61
CA TRP A 214 -3.13 4.24 -7.65
C TRP A 214 -3.63 4.73 -9.02
N SER A 215 -3.16 5.83 -9.58
CA SER A 215 -2.32 6.84 -8.95
C SER A 215 -2.87 8.23 -9.25
N ALA A 216 -2.65 9.16 -8.33
CA ALA A 216 -3.13 10.53 -8.48
C ALA A 216 -2.63 11.20 -9.78
N THR A 217 -1.40 10.88 -10.21
CA THR A 217 -0.82 11.43 -11.45
C THR A 217 -1.63 11.01 -12.68
N ILE A 218 -1.93 9.71 -12.81
CA ILE A 218 -2.73 9.20 -13.93
C ILE A 218 -4.15 9.75 -13.84
N ASP A 219 -4.74 9.77 -12.64
CA ASP A 219 -6.08 10.31 -12.44
C ASP A 219 -6.18 11.77 -12.91
N ILE A 220 -5.22 12.62 -12.53
CA ILE A 220 -5.20 14.04 -12.88
C ILE A 220 -4.92 14.26 -14.37
N LEU A 221 -3.87 13.63 -14.91
CA LEU A 221 -3.39 13.94 -16.26
C LEU A 221 -4.23 13.28 -17.35
N LEU A 222 -4.76 12.08 -17.11
CA LEU A 222 -5.36 11.24 -18.13
C LEU A 222 -6.85 10.95 -17.88
N GLU A 223 -7.31 11.04 -16.63
CA GLU A 223 -8.69 10.71 -16.24
C GLU A 223 -9.45 11.92 -15.68
N ASN A 224 -8.96 13.14 -15.91
CA ASN A 224 -9.60 14.41 -15.50
C ASN A 224 -9.98 14.45 -14.00
N SER A 225 -9.11 13.94 -13.14
CA SER A 225 -9.31 13.83 -11.69
C SER A 225 -10.59 13.08 -11.29
N SER A 226 -11.05 12.14 -12.12
CA SER A 226 -12.37 11.51 -11.96
C SER A 226 -12.45 10.65 -10.70
N SER A 227 -11.40 9.90 -10.37
CA SER A 227 -11.38 8.98 -9.22
C SER A 227 -11.26 9.77 -7.93
N ILE A 228 -10.31 10.71 -7.84
CA ILE A 228 -10.15 11.60 -6.67
C ILE A 228 -11.45 12.34 -6.39
N SER A 229 -12.10 12.89 -7.42
CA SER A 229 -13.35 13.63 -7.27
C SER A 229 -14.50 12.76 -6.77
N ARG A 230 -14.64 11.53 -7.27
CA ARG A 230 -15.69 10.60 -6.86
C ARG A 230 -15.46 10.04 -5.47
N MET A 231 -14.23 9.61 -5.18
CA MET A 231 -13.83 9.13 -3.85
C MET A 231 -13.97 10.22 -2.79
N GLY A 232 -13.60 11.46 -3.11
CA GLY A 232 -13.76 12.61 -2.21
C GLY A 232 -15.22 12.86 -1.82
N ARG A 233 -16.17 12.64 -2.74
CA ARG A 233 -17.62 12.72 -2.44
C ARG A 233 -18.12 11.54 -1.61
N ALA A 234 -17.44 10.39 -1.68
CA ALA A 234 -17.87 9.14 -1.07
C ALA A 234 -17.49 8.97 0.41
N GLY A 235 -16.62 9.83 0.97
CA GLY A 235 -16.44 9.89 2.42
C GLY A 235 -15.01 9.98 2.94
N ASN A 236 -13.98 9.75 2.11
CA ASN A 236 -12.62 10.28 2.27
C ASN A 236 -11.68 9.68 1.21
N TYR A 237 -10.82 10.52 0.66
CA TYR A 237 -9.58 10.10 0.00
C TYR A 237 -8.43 10.34 0.99
N GLY A 238 -7.64 9.29 1.26
CA GLY A 238 -6.52 9.33 2.21
C GLY A 238 -6.81 8.68 3.56
N VAL A 239 -5.84 8.82 4.47
CA VAL A 239 -5.88 8.31 5.85
C VAL A 239 -5.86 9.47 6.84
N LYS A 240 -6.46 9.30 8.02
CA LYS A 240 -6.30 10.26 9.11
C LYS A 240 -4.87 10.15 9.67
N MET A 241 -4.01 11.09 9.30
CA MET A 241 -2.66 11.17 9.83
C MET A 241 -2.69 11.70 11.28
N PRO A 242 -1.76 11.24 12.14
CA PRO A 242 -1.56 11.86 13.46
C PRO A 242 -0.94 13.25 13.26
N PHE A 243 -1.76 14.26 12.98
CA PHE A 243 -1.27 15.63 12.79
C PHE A 243 -0.86 16.29 14.12
N ARG A 244 0.17 17.15 14.05
CA ARG A 244 0.58 18.08 15.11
C ARG A 244 -0.54 19.09 15.39
N GLY A 245 -1.45 18.79 16.31
CA GLY A 245 -2.31 19.79 16.92
C GLY A 245 -1.58 20.48 18.06
N LYS A 246 -0.78 21.53 17.79
CA LYS A 246 -0.50 22.53 18.84
C LYS A 246 -1.74 23.42 18.91
N PHE A 247 -2.71 23.03 19.72
CA PHE A 247 -3.70 23.98 20.22
C PHE A 247 -2.95 24.94 21.16
N THR A 248 -2.57 26.10 20.61
CA THR A 248 -2.23 27.28 21.42
C THR A 248 -3.49 27.91 21.97
#